data_AF-A0A553ZJJ2-F1
#
_entry.id   AF-A0A553ZJJ2-F1
#
_cell.length_a   1.000
_cell.length_b   1.000
_cell.length_c   1.000
_cell.angle_alpha   90.00
_cell.angle_beta   90.00
_cell.angle_gamma   90.00
#
_symmetry.space_group_name_H-M   'P 1'
#
loop_
_entity.id
_entity.type
_entity.pdbx_description
1 polymer ?
#
loop_
_entity_poly.entity_id
_entity_poly.type
_entity_poly.pdbx_seq_one_letter_code
_entity_poly.pdbx_strand_id
1 'polypeptide(L)'
;MSPEAAPEPYNNNVRPPHSDLSRVAVGQPPQDLEAEQSVLGAMLLSAQALTEVIETLDAGDYYRPAHETIHRAICELHDQGQSADPITVTHHLGKRGDLARVGGASYLHTLIQAVPTAANAEYYAEIVREKAERRRLIEAGTRLVQAASAPDADPHQLRAALLTQITELTARPTEPAAEDTTPTGPPNPLYDRRPGLHRPHRPGPTPHPDVFCGWLGETVRELDPTTEADPVAVLANLLSAAGAIIGRRPHLMVGNDRHPSLIWALTIGPTSSGRKGSATSTARRVLAEALPDFFGPDHTPRGLNSGEGLIEYVKDNTGETAAPASIDKRLWVVESEYAVTMSRGRREGSSLPGVLRQAWDGDSLGSMVRDSLKATDPHIAILGHITPEEFRAKMQDSEMAGGTYNRFLPIFCHRNLILPGSRGASHELITNLAASWRTVFADAARIDEVEFSSSAWELYCDEVYPALSDDSAGGVITQFTARAAPYVQRVAMVYALCDHTATISEAHLRAAWQLLNYARASAVHLLGGTTGDPKVNKLAEAVRTAGPDGLTADRIRRLFKNTTRPERDRLVAQLLDLPGYTRYQKPTGGRPTTIVKYAG
;
A
#
# COMPACT_ATOMS: atom_id res chain seq x y z
N MET A 1 -6.76 -36.78 50.62
CA MET A 1 -5.57 -37.54 50.18
C MET A 1 -6.05 -38.82 49.52
N SER A 2 -6.15 -38.78 48.20
CA SER A 2 -6.35 -39.95 47.33
C SER A 2 -5.16 -39.98 46.38
N PRO A 3 -4.50 -41.13 46.17
CA PRO A 3 -3.26 -41.21 45.41
C PRO A 3 -3.52 -41.11 43.91
N GLU A 4 -2.63 -40.37 43.26
CA GLU A 4 -2.54 -40.08 41.84
C GLU A 4 -2.24 -41.39 41.06
N ALA A 5 -3.08 -41.70 40.07
CA ALA A 5 -2.90 -42.86 39.20
C ALA A 5 -1.77 -42.60 38.20
N ALA A 6 -0.83 -43.54 38.09
CA ALA A 6 0.29 -43.48 37.15
C ALA A 6 -0.18 -43.45 35.68
N PRO A 7 0.51 -42.73 34.78
CA PRO A 7 0.14 -42.67 33.37
C PRO A 7 0.46 -43.99 32.66
N GLU A 8 -0.44 -44.40 31.76
CA GLU A 8 -0.27 -45.59 30.92
C GLU A 8 1.00 -45.52 30.03
N PRO A 9 1.67 -46.66 29.78
CA PRO A 9 2.84 -46.69 28.90
C PRO A 9 2.47 -46.40 27.45
N TYR A 10 3.24 -45.51 26.84
CA TYR A 10 3.15 -45.09 25.44
C TYR A 10 3.10 -46.30 24.49
N ASN A 11 2.03 -46.42 23.71
CA ASN A 11 1.86 -47.47 22.71
C ASN A 11 2.84 -47.25 21.54
N ASN A 12 3.95 -47.98 21.52
CA ASN A 12 5.03 -47.89 20.52
C ASN A 12 4.67 -48.48 19.13
N ASN A 13 3.40 -48.74 18.81
CA ASN A 13 2.99 -49.36 17.54
C ASN A 13 2.43 -48.40 16.48
N VAL A 14 2.63 -47.08 16.60
CA VAL A 14 2.41 -46.18 15.45
C VAL A 14 3.65 -46.23 14.55
N ARG A 15 3.64 -47.15 13.58
CA ARG A 15 4.62 -47.14 12.47
C ARG A 15 4.54 -45.76 11.77
N PRO A 16 5.66 -45.02 11.64
CA PRO A 16 5.68 -43.84 10.79
C PRO A 16 5.35 -44.24 9.35
N PRO A 17 4.65 -43.40 8.56
CA PRO A 17 4.44 -43.66 7.15
C PRO A 17 5.79 -43.45 6.46
N HIS A 18 6.62 -44.50 6.41
CA HIS A 18 7.61 -44.61 5.36
C HIS A 18 6.81 -44.81 4.07
N SER A 19 6.42 -43.71 3.43
CA SER A 19 6.17 -43.72 2.01
C SER A 19 7.43 -44.29 1.37
N ASP A 20 7.24 -45.36 0.63
CA ASP A 20 8.29 -45.99 -0.15
C ASP A 20 8.79 -44.96 -1.18
N LEU A 21 9.86 -44.23 -0.83
CA LEU A 21 10.47 -43.17 -1.66
C LEU A 21 11.01 -43.73 -2.98
N SER A 22 11.08 -45.06 -3.13
CA SER A 22 11.42 -45.73 -4.38
C SER A 22 10.36 -45.53 -5.49
N ARG A 23 9.17 -45.00 -5.17
CA ARG A 23 8.09 -44.70 -6.12
C ARG A 23 7.71 -43.22 -6.21
N VAL A 24 8.63 -42.28 -6.00
CA VAL A 24 8.44 -40.93 -6.54
C VAL A 24 8.58 -41.04 -8.07
N ALA A 25 7.51 -41.45 -8.74
CA ALA A 25 7.37 -41.25 -10.17
C ALA A 25 7.42 -39.73 -10.37
N VAL A 26 8.57 -39.22 -10.82
CA VAL A 26 8.71 -37.83 -11.23
C VAL A 26 7.71 -37.67 -12.37
N GLY A 27 6.56 -37.06 -12.07
CA GLY A 27 5.60 -36.68 -13.09
C GLY A 27 6.26 -35.76 -14.11
N GLN A 28 5.56 -35.49 -15.21
CA GLN A 28 6.05 -34.56 -16.24
C GLN A 28 6.58 -33.28 -15.56
N PRO A 29 7.82 -32.82 -15.87
CA PRO A 29 8.42 -31.69 -15.18
C PRO A 29 7.47 -30.47 -15.22
N PRO A 30 7.39 -29.67 -14.13
CA PRO A 30 6.53 -28.50 -14.09
C PRO A 30 6.74 -27.61 -15.31
N GLN A 31 5.67 -27.37 -16.07
CA GLN A 31 5.70 -26.60 -17.30
C GLN A 31 4.33 -25.94 -17.52
N ASP A 32 4.32 -24.87 -18.32
CA ASP A 32 3.09 -24.27 -18.83
C ASP A 32 3.37 -23.75 -20.25
N LEU A 33 3.01 -24.57 -21.24
CA LEU A 33 3.35 -24.27 -22.63
C LEU A 33 2.55 -23.12 -23.21
N GLU A 34 1.32 -22.91 -22.73
CA GLU A 34 0.48 -21.79 -23.16
C GLU A 34 1.05 -20.48 -22.62
N ALA A 35 1.49 -20.46 -21.35
CA ALA A 35 2.18 -19.30 -20.78
C ALA A 35 3.48 -18.99 -21.53
N GLU A 36 4.31 -20.01 -21.81
CA GLU A 36 5.55 -19.81 -22.59
C GLU A 36 5.29 -19.23 -23.98
N GLN A 37 4.29 -19.75 -24.69
CA GLN A 37 3.88 -19.22 -25.99
C GLN A 37 3.37 -17.78 -25.87
N SER A 38 2.62 -17.48 -24.79
CA SER A 38 2.07 -16.15 -24.55
C SER A 38 3.15 -15.12 -24.26
N VAL A 39 4.19 -15.50 -23.51
CA VAL A 39 5.33 -14.63 -23.24
C VAL A 39 6.05 -14.28 -24.54
N LEU A 40 6.44 -15.29 -25.32
CA LEU A 40 7.17 -15.05 -26.58
C LEU A 40 6.32 -14.25 -27.59
N GLY A 41 5.03 -14.55 -27.68
CA GLY A 41 4.10 -13.80 -28.52
C GLY A 41 4.01 -12.33 -28.11
N ALA A 42 3.97 -12.04 -26.81
CA ALA A 42 3.92 -10.67 -26.30
C ALA A 42 5.24 -9.92 -26.56
N MET A 43 6.39 -10.57 -26.38
CA MET A 43 7.70 -9.99 -26.70
C MET A 43 7.84 -9.65 -28.19
N LEU A 44 7.32 -10.51 -29.08
CA LEU A 44 7.32 -10.27 -30.52
C LEU A 44 6.34 -9.15 -30.94
N LEU A 45 5.30 -8.90 -30.14
CA LEU A 45 4.25 -7.91 -30.43
C LEU A 45 4.59 -6.50 -29.91
N SER A 46 5.29 -6.40 -28.77
CA SER A 46 5.54 -5.13 -28.09
C SER A 46 6.93 -5.06 -27.47
N ALA A 47 7.68 -4.01 -27.79
CA ALA A 47 8.99 -3.72 -27.19
C ALA A 47 8.90 -3.42 -25.68
N GLN A 48 7.76 -2.90 -25.21
CA GLN A 48 7.52 -2.68 -23.78
C GLN A 48 7.38 -4.02 -23.04
N ALA A 49 6.57 -4.94 -23.58
CA ALA A 49 6.41 -6.28 -23.04
C ALA A 49 7.73 -7.08 -23.06
N LEU A 50 8.55 -6.89 -24.10
CA LEU A 50 9.90 -7.42 -24.15
C LEU A 50 10.74 -6.94 -22.96
N THR A 51 10.71 -5.65 -22.65
CA THR A 51 11.51 -5.08 -21.54
C THR A 51 11.06 -5.65 -20.19
N GLU A 52 9.75 -5.72 -19.96
CA GLU A 52 9.16 -6.30 -18.73
C GLU A 52 9.49 -7.79 -18.55
N VAL A 53 9.47 -8.56 -19.66
CA VAL A 53 9.76 -10.01 -19.61
C VAL A 53 11.23 -10.28 -19.31
N ILE A 54 12.17 -9.52 -19.90
CA ILE A 54 13.61 -9.67 -19.66
C ILE A 54 13.97 -9.40 -18.20
N GLU A 55 13.24 -8.52 -17.52
CA GLU A 55 13.41 -8.28 -16.08
C GLU A 55 12.86 -9.43 -15.22
N THR A 56 11.95 -10.24 -15.77
CA THR A 56 11.19 -11.25 -15.02
C THR A 56 11.75 -12.66 -15.16
N LEU A 57 12.15 -13.10 -16.37
CA LEU A 57 12.70 -14.45 -16.61
C LEU A 57 13.84 -14.48 -17.63
N ASP A 58 14.68 -15.50 -17.52
CA ASP A 58 15.78 -15.74 -18.45
C ASP A 58 15.41 -16.77 -19.52
N ALA A 59 16.15 -16.81 -20.63
CA ALA A 59 15.94 -17.80 -21.69
C ALA A 59 15.99 -19.26 -21.17
N GLY A 60 16.77 -19.54 -20.12
CA GLY A 60 16.86 -20.86 -19.49
C GLY A 60 15.63 -21.26 -18.66
N ASP A 61 14.67 -20.36 -18.45
CA ASP A 61 13.45 -20.63 -17.69
C ASP A 61 12.34 -21.27 -18.52
N TYR A 62 12.53 -21.41 -19.83
CA TYR A 62 11.60 -22.12 -20.68
C TYR A 62 11.77 -23.64 -20.53
N TYR A 63 10.67 -24.38 -20.50
CA TYR A 63 10.70 -25.84 -20.58
C TYR A 63 11.05 -26.31 -21.99
N ARG A 64 10.53 -25.63 -23.03
CA ARG A 64 10.82 -26.00 -24.43
C ARG A 64 12.12 -25.36 -24.92
N PRO A 65 13.10 -26.17 -25.40
CA PRO A 65 14.34 -25.63 -25.98
C PRO A 65 14.12 -24.70 -27.18
N ALA A 66 13.04 -24.93 -27.94
CA ALA A 66 12.64 -24.05 -29.04
C ALA A 66 12.29 -22.64 -28.53
N HIS A 67 11.59 -22.54 -27.40
CA HIS A 67 11.20 -21.27 -26.79
C HIS A 67 12.39 -20.53 -26.19
N GLU A 68 13.28 -21.23 -25.51
CA GLU A 68 14.58 -20.70 -25.05
C GLU A 68 15.36 -20.06 -26.23
N THR A 69 15.43 -20.78 -27.35
CA THR A 69 16.15 -20.33 -28.55
C THR A 69 15.52 -19.07 -29.14
N ILE A 70 14.19 -19.00 -29.19
CA ILE A 70 13.46 -17.82 -29.66
C ILE A 70 13.67 -16.64 -28.71
N HIS A 71 13.52 -16.83 -27.39
CA HIS A 71 13.75 -15.79 -26.39
C HIS A 71 15.15 -15.19 -26.49
N ARG A 72 16.18 -16.04 -26.62
CA ARG A 72 17.57 -15.61 -26.81
C ARG A 72 17.74 -14.78 -28.08
N ALA A 73 17.14 -15.20 -29.19
CA ALA A 73 17.18 -14.46 -30.45
C ALA A 73 16.50 -13.08 -30.34
N ILE A 74 15.39 -12.99 -29.60
CA ILE A 74 14.69 -11.73 -29.31
C ILE A 74 15.58 -10.79 -28.49
N CYS A 75 16.18 -11.29 -27.40
CA CYS A 75 17.06 -10.50 -26.53
C CYS A 75 18.28 -9.97 -27.28
N GLU A 76 18.94 -10.81 -28.10
CA GLU A 76 20.10 -10.39 -28.88
C GLU A 76 19.79 -9.27 -29.89
N LEU A 77 18.61 -9.32 -30.52
CA LEU A 77 18.17 -8.26 -31.42
C LEU A 77 17.90 -6.97 -30.64
N HIS A 78 17.26 -7.08 -29.48
CA HIS A 78 17.03 -5.94 -28.59
C HIS A 78 18.34 -5.30 -28.11
N ASP A 79 19.33 -6.09 -27.72
CA ASP A 79 20.66 -5.61 -27.29
C ASP A 79 21.42 -4.91 -28.42
N GLN A 80 21.17 -5.29 -29.67
CA GLN A 80 21.69 -4.63 -30.87
C GLN A 80 20.90 -3.38 -31.27
N GLY A 81 19.85 -3.02 -30.51
CA GLY A 81 18.96 -1.90 -30.80
C GLY A 81 18.05 -2.12 -32.01
N GLN A 82 17.81 -3.38 -32.40
CA GLN A 82 16.94 -3.76 -33.51
C GLN A 82 15.54 -4.17 -33.01
N SER A 83 14.53 -4.00 -33.86
CA SER A 83 13.16 -4.46 -33.57
C SER A 83 13.11 -5.98 -33.55
N ALA A 84 12.54 -6.58 -32.50
CA ALA A 84 12.40 -8.03 -32.37
C ALA A 84 11.02 -8.52 -32.82
N ASP A 85 10.56 -8.08 -34.00
CA ASP A 85 9.32 -8.56 -34.61
C ASP A 85 9.52 -9.94 -35.31
N PRO A 86 8.46 -10.68 -35.68
CA PRO A 86 8.57 -12.02 -36.27
C PRO A 86 9.42 -12.09 -37.52
N ILE A 87 9.41 -11.05 -38.36
CA ILE A 87 10.17 -11.04 -39.62
C ILE A 87 11.66 -10.92 -39.30
N THR A 88 11.99 -9.97 -38.42
CA THR A 88 13.38 -9.73 -37.99
C THR A 88 13.95 -10.93 -37.24
N VAL A 89 13.16 -11.53 -36.33
CA VAL A 89 13.53 -12.74 -35.59
C VAL A 89 13.67 -13.95 -36.53
N THR A 90 12.79 -14.11 -37.53
CA THR A 90 12.93 -15.16 -38.57
C THR A 90 14.25 -15.04 -39.32
N HIS A 91 14.59 -13.83 -39.76
CA HIS A 91 15.84 -13.60 -40.50
C HIS A 91 17.07 -13.83 -39.62
N HIS A 92 17.04 -13.41 -38.35
CA HIS A 92 18.12 -13.64 -37.38
C HIS A 92 18.33 -15.14 -37.11
N LEU A 93 17.25 -15.88 -36.84
CA LEU A 93 17.29 -17.33 -36.66
C LEU A 93 17.71 -18.08 -37.93
N GLY A 94 17.34 -17.56 -39.10
CA GLY A 94 17.76 -18.10 -40.40
C GLY A 94 19.27 -17.99 -40.62
N LYS A 95 19.86 -16.83 -40.31
CA LYS A 95 21.32 -16.62 -40.39
C LYS A 95 22.12 -17.55 -39.47
N ARG A 96 21.55 -17.92 -38.32
CA ARG A 96 22.18 -18.82 -37.34
C ARG A 96 21.97 -20.31 -37.64
N GLY A 97 21.08 -20.65 -38.58
CA GLY A 97 20.71 -22.02 -38.90
C GLY A 97 19.75 -22.66 -37.89
N ASP A 98 19.18 -21.90 -36.95
CA ASP A 98 18.29 -22.40 -35.89
C ASP A 98 16.80 -22.35 -36.28
N LEU A 99 16.44 -21.68 -37.39
CA LEU A 99 15.05 -21.47 -37.80
C LEU A 99 14.25 -22.77 -37.95
N ALA A 100 14.86 -23.83 -38.51
CA ALA A 100 14.20 -25.13 -38.66
C ALA A 100 13.94 -25.81 -37.31
N ARG A 101 14.81 -25.59 -36.32
CA ARG A 101 14.74 -26.22 -34.98
C ARG A 101 13.63 -25.63 -34.12
N VAL A 102 13.25 -24.38 -34.37
CA VAL A 102 12.19 -23.69 -33.62
C VAL A 102 10.80 -23.83 -34.23
N GLY A 103 10.65 -24.61 -35.32
CA GLY A 103 9.37 -24.81 -36.01
C GLY A 103 9.13 -23.91 -37.23
N GLY A 104 10.16 -23.17 -37.68
CA GLY A 104 10.09 -22.33 -38.88
C GLY A 104 9.39 -20.98 -38.69
N ALA A 105 9.35 -20.18 -39.76
CA ALA A 105 8.77 -18.84 -39.74
C ALA A 105 7.27 -18.83 -39.39
N SER A 106 6.55 -19.91 -39.70
CA SER A 106 5.13 -20.08 -39.36
C SER A 106 4.91 -20.14 -37.86
N TYR A 107 5.82 -20.74 -37.10
CA TYR A 107 5.66 -20.89 -35.65
C TYR A 107 5.73 -19.54 -34.92
N LEU A 108 6.61 -18.63 -35.35
CA LEU A 108 6.68 -17.26 -34.81
C LEU A 108 5.36 -16.49 -35.01
N HIS A 109 4.69 -16.72 -36.14
CA HIS A 109 3.36 -16.14 -36.37
C HIS A 109 2.30 -16.77 -35.45
N THR A 110 2.38 -18.09 -35.21
CA THR A 110 1.51 -18.77 -34.22
C THR A 110 1.68 -18.19 -32.81
N LEU A 111 2.91 -17.87 -32.40
CA LEU A 111 3.18 -17.26 -31.09
C LEU A 111 2.46 -15.91 -30.92
N ILE A 112 2.47 -15.07 -31.95
CA ILE A 112 1.71 -13.81 -31.91
C ILE A 112 0.20 -14.07 -31.82
N GLN A 113 -0.32 -15.03 -32.57
CA GLN A 113 -1.76 -15.33 -32.56
C GLN A 113 -2.24 -15.94 -31.23
N ALA A 114 -1.33 -16.55 -30.45
CA ALA A 114 -1.65 -17.10 -29.14
C ALA A 114 -1.92 -16.02 -28.07
N VAL A 115 -1.52 -14.76 -28.33
CA VAL A 115 -1.60 -13.66 -27.35
C VAL A 115 -2.73 -12.71 -27.71
N PRO A 116 -3.78 -12.59 -26.86
CA PRO A 116 -4.83 -11.60 -27.09
C PRO A 116 -4.35 -10.15 -26.90
N THR A 117 -3.41 -9.93 -25.97
CA THR A 117 -2.81 -8.62 -25.67
C THR A 117 -1.44 -8.78 -25.02
N ALA A 118 -0.52 -7.88 -25.35
CA ALA A 118 0.81 -7.83 -24.72
C ALA A 118 0.79 -7.30 -23.28
N ALA A 119 -0.34 -6.74 -22.80
CA ALA A 119 -0.45 -6.11 -21.48
C ALA A 119 -0.27 -7.08 -20.29
N ASN A 120 -0.41 -8.39 -20.51
CA ASN A 120 -0.28 -9.40 -19.45
C ASN A 120 1.05 -10.16 -19.54
N ALA A 121 2.04 -9.64 -20.28
CA ALA A 121 3.31 -10.33 -20.53
C ALA A 121 4.04 -10.68 -19.23
N GLU A 122 4.12 -9.74 -18.29
CA GLU A 122 4.73 -9.92 -16.96
C GLU A 122 4.06 -11.06 -16.17
N TYR A 123 2.72 -11.09 -16.13
CA TYR A 123 1.98 -12.14 -15.43
C TYR A 123 2.27 -13.54 -15.98
N TYR A 124 2.29 -13.71 -17.32
CA TYR A 124 2.63 -15.00 -17.91
C TYR A 124 4.11 -15.35 -17.72
N ALA A 125 4.98 -14.35 -17.70
CA ALA A 125 6.40 -14.49 -17.39
C ALA A 125 6.62 -15.03 -15.96
N GLU A 126 5.89 -14.53 -14.97
CA GLU A 126 5.94 -15.04 -13.60
C GLU A 126 5.51 -16.51 -13.51
N ILE A 127 4.49 -16.92 -14.27
CA ILE A 127 4.06 -18.33 -14.32
C ILE A 127 5.20 -19.21 -14.84
N VAL A 128 5.85 -18.81 -15.93
CA VAL A 128 6.98 -19.58 -16.52
C VAL A 128 8.13 -19.67 -15.53
N ARG A 129 8.50 -18.55 -14.88
CA ARG A 129 9.54 -18.51 -13.85
C ARG A 129 9.23 -19.44 -12.68
N GLU A 130 8.01 -19.42 -12.16
CA GLU A 130 7.60 -20.28 -11.05
C GLU A 130 7.74 -21.77 -11.42
N LYS A 131 7.42 -22.15 -12.65
CA LYS A 131 7.65 -23.52 -13.13
C LYS A 131 9.14 -23.83 -13.24
N ALA A 132 9.95 -22.89 -13.72
CA ALA A 132 11.41 -23.05 -13.82
C ALA A 132 12.06 -23.25 -12.45
N GLU A 133 11.68 -22.47 -11.44
CA GLU A 133 12.15 -22.63 -10.06
C GLU A 133 11.80 -24.02 -9.51
N ARG A 134 10.57 -24.48 -9.73
CA ARG A 134 10.16 -25.85 -9.34
C ARG A 134 11.00 -26.91 -10.04
N ARG A 135 11.33 -26.74 -11.32
CA ARG A 135 12.23 -27.66 -12.06
C ARG A 135 13.64 -27.67 -11.47
N ARG A 136 14.23 -26.50 -11.20
CA ARG A 136 15.56 -26.38 -10.56
C ARG A 136 15.59 -27.05 -9.18
N LEU A 137 14.52 -26.90 -8.39
CA LEU A 137 14.37 -27.58 -7.09
C LEU A 137 14.28 -29.10 -7.23
N ILE A 138 13.53 -29.61 -8.20
CA ILE A 138 13.45 -31.05 -8.50
C ILE A 138 14.82 -31.59 -8.90
N GLU A 139 15.54 -30.88 -9.77
CA GLU A 139 16.89 -31.26 -10.20
C GLU A 139 17.90 -31.27 -9.05
N ALA A 140 17.86 -30.24 -8.19
CA ALA A 140 18.71 -30.17 -7.01
C ALA A 140 18.40 -31.31 -6.03
N GLY A 141 17.12 -31.59 -5.77
CA GLY A 141 16.70 -32.73 -4.95
C GLY A 141 17.14 -34.07 -5.53
N THR A 142 17.05 -34.23 -6.85
CA THR A 142 17.50 -35.44 -7.55
C THR A 142 19.01 -35.63 -7.44
N ARG A 143 19.78 -34.55 -7.63
CA ARG A 143 21.24 -34.54 -7.45
C ARG A 143 21.65 -34.89 -6.01
N LEU A 144 20.92 -34.37 -5.02
CA LEU A 144 21.16 -34.69 -3.62
C LEU A 144 20.92 -36.18 -3.32
N VAL A 145 19.80 -36.74 -3.80
CA VAL A 145 19.49 -38.17 -3.62
C VAL A 145 20.58 -39.04 -4.24
N GLN A 146 21.06 -38.69 -5.43
CA GLN A 146 22.17 -39.39 -6.09
C GLN A 146 23.47 -39.28 -5.28
N ALA A 147 23.82 -38.09 -4.81
CA ALA A 147 25.03 -37.85 -4.01
C ALA A 147 24.97 -38.61 -2.66
N ALA A 148 23.81 -38.66 -2.02
CA ALA A 148 23.61 -39.40 -0.77
C ALA A 148 23.62 -40.93 -0.94
N SER A 149 23.42 -41.43 -2.18
CA SER A 149 23.42 -42.86 -2.49
C SER A 149 24.81 -43.39 -2.88
N ALA A 150 25.83 -42.53 -2.95
CA ALA A 150 27.20 -42.94 -3.28
C ALA A 150 27.88 -43.66 -2.08
N PRO A 151 28.68 -44.73 -2.32
CA PRO A 151 29.23 -45.57 -1.24
C PRO A 151 30.21 -44.86 -0.30
N ASP A 152 30.81 -43.76 -0.75
CA ASP A 152 31.87 -42.99 -0.13
C ASP A 152 31.44 -41.57 0.29
N ALA A 153 30.13 -41.32 0.32
CA ALA A 153 29.59 -39.98 0.58
C ALA A 153 29.80 -39.54 2.05
N ASP A 154 30.59 -38.48 2.27
CA ASP A 154 30.79 -37.87 3.59
C ASP A 154 29.54 -37.05 4.00
N PRO A 155 28.83 -37.42 5.09
CA PRO A 155 27.63 -36.71 5.54
C PRO A 155 27.85 -35.22 5.84
N HIS A 156 29.04 -34.82 6.27
CA HIS A 156 29.34 -33.41 6.55
C HIS A 156 29.46 -32.59 5.27
N GLN A 157 30.10 -33.16 4.24
CA GLN A 157 30.22 -32.53 2.93
C GLN A 157 28.86 -32.45 2.22
N LEU A 158 28.03 -33.49 2.31
CA LEU A 158 26.68 -33.48 1.76
C LEU A 158 25.81 -32.40 2.41
N ARG A 159 25.89 -32.24 3.74
CA ARG A 159 25.16 -31.18 4.46
C ARG A 159 25.62 -29.79 4.05
N ALA A 160 26.93 -29.57 3.93
CA ALA A 160 27.49 -28.31 3.48
C ALA A 160 27.05 -28.00 2.03
N ALA A 161 27.17 -28.97 1.12
CA ALA A 161 26.75 -28.81 -0.28
C ALA A 161 25.25 -28.55 -0.42
N LEU A 162 24.42 -29.20 0.41
CA LEU A 162 22.98 -28.95 0.45
C LEU A 162 22.67 -27.53 0.93
N LEU A 163 23.33 -27.07 2.01
CA LEU A 163 23.15 -25.71 2.50
C LEU A 163 23.57 -24.69 1.44
N THR A 164 24.70 -24.90 0.74
CA THR A 164 25.14 -24.05 -0.37
C THR A 164 24.12 -24.04 -1.51
N GLN A 165 23.65 -25.20 -1.98
CA GLN A 165 22.67 -25.28 -3.08
C GLN A 165 21.32 -24.65 -2.71
N ILE A 166 20.83 -24.87 -1.48
CA ILE A 166 19.61 -24.20 -0.99
C ILE A 166 19.85 -22.69 -0.95
N THR A 167 21.01 -22.25 -0.45
CA THR A 167 21.36 -20.83 -0.39
C THR A 167 21.40 -20.21 -1.79
N GLU A 168 22.03 -20.87 -2.76
CA GLU A 168 22.07 -20.45 -4.17
C GLU A 168 20.69 -20.44 -4.84
N LEU A 169 19.85 -21.44 -4.57
CA LEU A 169 18.46 -21.50 -5.07
C LEU A 169 17.55 -20.45 -4.42
N THR A 170 17.88 -20.03 -3.19
CA THR A 170 17.21 -18.92 -2.49
C THR A 170 17.81 -17.55 -2.79
N ALA A 171 19.00 -17.51 -3.41
CA ALA A 171 19.66 -16.29 -3.83
C ALA A 171 18.97 -15.78 -5.10
N ARG A 172 17.94 -14.95 -4.91
CA ARG A 172 17.45 -14.03 -5.94
C ARG A 172 18.66 -13.28 -6.55
N PRO A 173 18.62 -12.85 -7.83
CA PRO A 173 19.33 -11.65 -8.21
C PRO A 173 18.89 -10.59 -7.21
N THR A 174 19.76 -10.26 -6.28
CA THR A 174 19.58 -9.14 -5.40
C THR A 174 19.37 -7.94 -6.32
N GLU A 175 18.14 -7.47 -6.43
CA GLU A 175 17.90 -6.03 -6.42
C GLU A 175 18.95 -5.44 -5.48
N PRO A 176 19.77 -4.47 -5.95
CA PRO A 176 20.89 -3.95 -5.18
C PRO A 176 20.36 -3.74 -3.79
N ALA A 177 20.93 -4.47 -2.81
CA ALA A 177 20.36 -4.64 -1.48
C ALA A 177 19.70 -3.33 -1.10
N ALA A 178 18.36 -3.27 -1.21
CA ALA A 178 17.61 -2.16 -0.67
C ALA A 178 18.15 -2.13 0.74
N GLU A 179 18.81 -1.03 1.09
CA GLU A 179 19.40 -0.85 2.40
C GLU A 179 18.45 -1.51 3.38
N ASP A 180 18.97 -2.46 4.16
CA ASP A 180 18.24 -3.01 5.27
C ASP A 180 18.01 -1.81 6.18
N THR A 181 16.97 -1.06 5.85
CA THR A 181 16.35 -0.01 6.61
C THR A 181 15.62 -0.77 7.70
N THR A 182 16.42 -1.44 8.54
CA THR A 182 16.27 -1.38 9.98
C THR A 182 15.54 -0.06 10.26
N PRO A 183 14.33 -0.10 10.83
CA PRO A 183 13.51 1.09 10.95
C PRO A 183 14.40 2.19 11.52
N THR A 184 14.49 3.34 10.85
CA THR A 184 15.22 4.51 11.37
C THR A 184 14.55 5.12 12.61
N GLY A 185 13.62 4.38 13.22
CA GLY A 185 12.87 4.71 14.42
C GLY A 185 12.86 3.53 15.41
N PRO A 186 12.26 3.70 16.59
CA PRO A 186 12.23 2.67 17.61
C PRO A 186 11.54 1.37 17.11
N PRO A 187 11.86 0.21 17.71
CA PRO A 187 11.25 -1.07 17.35
C PRO A 187 9.73 -0.96 17.30
N ASN A 188 9.12 -1.40 16.20
CA ASN A 188 7.67 -1.42 16.05
C ASN A 188 7.20 -2.87 15.86
N PRO A 189 6.70 -3.53 16.91
CA PRO A 189 6.46 -4.97 16.85
C PRO A 189 5.35 -5.41 15.87
N LEU A 190 4.54 -4.46 15.39
CA LEU A 190 3.53 -4.68 14.35
C LEU A 190 4.10 -4.72 12.93
N TYR A 191 5.35 -4.30 12.76
CA TYR A 191 6.06 -4.24 11.48
C TYR A 191 7.40 -4.98 11.53
N ASP A 192 7.99 -5.14 12.72
CA ASP A 192 9.20 -5.91 12.93
C ASP A 192 8.98 -7.40 12.62
N ARG A 193 10.02 -8.04 12.09
CA ARG A 193 10.01 -9.49 11.82
C ARG A 193 9.95 -10.25 13.14
N ARG A 194 8.92 -11.09 13.30
CA ARG A 194 8.74 -11.96 14.47
C ARG A 194 8.77 -13.44 14.05
N PRO A 195 9.34 -14.35 14.86
CA PRO A 195 9.25 -15.79 14.61
C PRO A 195 7.79 -16.24 14.50
N GLY A 196 7.47 -17.02 13.47
CA GLY A 196 6.12 -17.57 13.24
C GLY A 196 5.17 -16.70 12.42
N LEU A 197 5.54 -15.45 12.08
CA LEU A 197 4.74 -14.58 11.21
C LEU A 197 5.54 -14.18 9.96
N HIS A 198 4.96 -14.39 8.77
CA HIS A 198 5.59 -14.02 7.52
C HIS A 198 5.12 -12.63 7.07
N ARG A 199 6.01 -11.63 7.16
CA ARG A 199 5.79 -10.26 6.72
C ARG A 199 6.49 -10.03 5.36
N PRO A 200 5.78 -9.60 4.30
CA PRO A 200 6.41 -9.26 3.02
C PRO A 200 7.19 -7.94 3.11
N HIS A 201 8.02 -7.65 2.12
CA HIS A 201 8.70 -6.35 2.01
C HIS A 201 7.68 -5.22 1.83
N ARG A 202 7.93 -4.08 2.48
CA ARG A 202 7.09 -2.88 2.44
C ARG A 202 7.81 -1.79 1.65
N PRO A 203 7.27 -1.30 0.52
CA PRO A 203 7.96 -0.34 -0.34
C PRO A 203 7.87 1.12 0.13
N GLY A 204 7.31 1.39 1.31
CA GLY A 204 6.96 2.74 1.76
C GLY A 204 7.18 2.95 3.26
N PRO A 205 6.75 4.10 3.82
CA PRO A 205 7.08 4.47 5.19
C PRO A 205 6.49 3.47 6.19
N THR A 206 7.15 3.31 7.32
CA THR A 206 6.68 2.54 8.48
C THR A 206 6.21 3.51 9.56
N PRO A 207 5.03 3.30 10.17
CA PRO A 207 4.56 4.18 11.25
C PRO A 207 5.41 4.04 12.50
N HIS A 208 5.57 5.15 13.23
CA HIS A 208 6.17 5.12 14.56
C HIS A 208 5.32 4.26 15.53
N PRO A 209 5.91 3.49 16.46
CA PRO A 209 5.14 2.64 17.38
C PRO A 209 4.13 3.40 18.24
N ASP A 210 4.42 4.65 18.63
CA ASP A 210 3.51 5.50 19.41
C ASP A 210 2.16 5.74 18.73
N VAL A 211 2.07 5.58 17.40
CA VAL A 211 0.80 5.63 16.68
C VAL A 211 -0.19 4.62 17.27
N PHE A 212 0.28 3.50 17.81
CA PHE A 212 -0.54 2.48 18.46
C PHE A 212 -0.57 2.68 19.99
N CYS A 213 -1.05 3.85 20.42
CA CYS A 213 -1.17 4.21 21.83
C CYS A 213 -2.50 3.73 22.44
N GLY A 214 -2.49 3.54 23.77
CA GLY A 214 -3.68 3.30 24.57
C GLY A 214 -4.41 2.01 24.22
N TRP A 215 -5.65 1.94 24.68
CA TRP A 215 -6.53 0.80 24.46
C TRP A 215 -6.83 0.57 22.97
N LEU A 216 -6.90 1.65 22.19
CA LEU A 216 -7.11 1.55 20.74
C LEU A 216 -5.90 0.88 20.04
N GLY A 217 -4.69 1.21 20.45
CA GLY A 217 -3.47 0.56 19.97
C GLY A 217 -3.42 -0.92 20.35
N GLU A 218 -3.83 -1.28 21.57
CA GLU A 218 -3.96 -2.67 22.02
C GLU A 218 -4.96 -3.47 21.17
N THR A 219 -6.13 -2.88 20.89
CA THR A 219 -7.13 -3.47 19.97
C THR A 219 -6.51 -3.81 18.60
N VAL A 220 -5.69 -2.91 18.04
CA VAL A 220 -4.99 -3.18 16.77
C VAL A 220 -3.98 -4.31 16.91
N ARG A 221 -3.24 -4.37 18.04
CA ARG A 221 -2.27 -5.45 18.31
C ARG A 221 -2.93 -6.82 18.43
N GLU A 222 -4.11 -6.90 19.01
CA GLU A 222 -4.89 -8.14 19.11
C GLU A 222 -5.44 -8.59 17.74
N LEU A 223 -5.78 -7.64 16.88
CA LEU A 223 -6.33 -7.92 15.55
C LEU A 223 -5.25 -8.26 14.50
N ASP A 224 -4.03 -7.70 14.58
CA ASP A 224 -2.91 -7.92 13.64
C ASP A 224 -2.71 -9.40 13.26
N PRO A 225 -2.55 -10.36 14.20
CA PRO A 225 -2.27 -11.76 13.84
C PRO A 225 -3.43 -12.44 13.08
N THR A 226 -4.59 -11.81 13.01
CA THR A 226 -5.80 -12.38 12.41
C THR A 226 -6.06 -11.88 10.99
N THR A 227 -5.37 -10.84 10.54
CA THR A 227 -5.64 -10.14 9.27
C THR A 227 -4.37 -9.88 8.48
N GLU A 228 -4.48 -9.86 7.15
CA GLU A 228 -3.38 -9.42 6.29
C GLU A 228 -3.34 -7.89 6.09
N ALA A 229 -4.32 -7.19 6.64
CA ALA A 229 -4.44 -5.74 6.55
C ALA A 229 -3.27 -5.03 7.25
N ASP A 230 -2.96 -3.84 6.78
CA ASP A 230 -1.98 -2.97 7.42
C ASP A 230 -2.50 -2.47 8.77
N PRO A 231 -1.77 -2.64 9.89
CA PRO A 231 -2.19 -2.19 11.21
C PRO A 231 -2.57 -0.72 11.27
N VAL A 232 -1.80 0.16 10.60
CA VAL A 232 -2.12 1.61 10.56
C VAL A 232 -3.38 1.90 9.75
N ALA A 233 -3.71 1.08 8.75
CA ALA A 233 -4.98 1.20 8.02
C ALA A 233 -6.16 0.70 8.88
N VAL A 234 -5.98 -0.39 9.65
CA VAL A 234 -6.97 -0.85 10.62
C VAL A 234 -7.23 0.24 11.67
N LEU A 235 -6.17 0.83 12.21
CA LEU A 235 -6.25 1.95 13.14
C LEU A 235 -7.00 3.16 12.56
N ALA A 236 -6.67 3.58 11.34
CA ALA A 236 -7.36 4.70 10.68
C ALA A 236 -8.86 4.41 10.47
N ASN A 237 -9.21 3.16 10.14
CA ASN A 237 -10.61 2.73 10.06
C ASN A 237 -11.31 2.79 11.42
N LEU A 238 -10.67 2.30 12.49
CA LEU A 238 -11.22 2.35 13.84
C LEU A 238 -11.39 3.79 14.34
N LEU A 239 -10.40 4.66 14.15
CA LEU A 239 -10.48 6.08 14.51
C LEU A 239 -11.62 6.79 13.77
N SER A 240 -11.75 6.56 12.46
CA SER A 240 -12.81 7.15 11.63
C SER A 240 -14.20 6.67 12.06
N ALA A 241 -14.37 5.36 12.25
CA ALA A 241 -15.65 4.78 12.65
C ALA A 241 -16.02 5.15 14.09
N ALA A 242 -15.08 5.05 15.04
CA ALA A 242 -15.30 5.44 16.44
C ALA A 242 -15.67 6.92 16.53
N GLY A 243 -14.96 7.78 15.80
CA GLY A 243 -15.27 9.19 15.70
C GLY A 243 -16.70 9.48 15.24
N ALA A 244 -17.19 8.73 14.23
CA ALA A 244 -18.58 8.81 13.75
C ALA A 244 -19.59 8.34 14.81
N ILE A 245 -19.32 7.19 15.44
CA ILE A 245 -20.20 6.56 16.42
C ILE A 245 -20.33 7.42 17.68
N ILE A 246 -19.23 7.97 18.18
CA ILE A 246 -19.22 8.80 19.39
C ILE A 246 -20.15 10.02 19.24
N GLY A 247 -20.24 10.59 18.03
CA GLY A 247 -21.14 11.69 17.73
C GLY A 247 -20.59 13.07 18.10
N ARG A 248 -21.46 14.08 18.06
CA ARG A 248 -21.08 15.51 18.16
C ARG A 248 -20.88 16.03 19.57
N ARG A 249 -21.37 15.29 20.57
CA ARG A 249 -21.43 15.79 21.95
C ARG A 249 -20.02 15.95 22.52
N PRO A 250 -19.15 14.92 22.52
CA PRO A 250 -17.74 15.11 22.78
C PRO A 250 -17.09 16.05 21.76
N HIS A 251 -16.52 17.15 22.26
CA HIS A 251 -15.87 18.15 21.43
C HIS A 251 -14.69 18.76 22.16
N LEU A 252 -13.76 19.32 21.39
CA LEU A 252 -12.65 20.12 21.89
C LEU A 252 -12.89 21.58 21.49
N MET A 253 -12.62 22.51 22.40
CA MET A 253 -12.65 23.93 22.09
C MET A 253 -11.31 24.40 21.52
N VAL A 254 -11.34 25.00 20.33
CA VAL A 254 -10.16 25.61 19.68
C VAL A 254 -10.47 27.06 19.37
N GLY A 255 -9.97 27.96 20.20
CA GLY A 255 -10.43 29.34 20.17
C GLY A 255 -11.92 29.41 20.50
N ASN A 256 -12.73 29.88 19.55
CA ASN A 256 -14.19 29.99 19.70
C ASN A 256 -14.96 28.87 18.99
N ASP A 257 -14.25 27.94 18.33
CA ASP A 257 -14.86 26.92 17.49
C ASP A 257 -14.89 25.56 18.21
N ARG A 258 -16.01 24.84 18.06
CA ARG A 258 -16.17 23.47 18.55
C ARG A 258 -15.60 22.50 17.51
N HIS A 259 -14.59 21.73 17.89
CA HIS A 259 -14.00 20.71 17.03
C HIS A 259 -14.62 19.34 17.32
N PRO A 260 -15.29 18.69 16.34
CA PRO A 260 -15.92 17.39 16.53
C PRO A 260 -14.91 16.24 16.49
N SER A 261 -15.30 15.07 16.99
CA SER A 261 -14.53 13.81 16.92
C SER A 261 -14.50 13.18 15.52
N LEU A 262 -14.46 13.99 14.45
CA LEU A 262 -14.48 13.51 13.07
C LEU A 262 -13.07 13.31 12.51
N ILE A 263 -12.77 12.07 12.13
CA ILE A 263 -11.54 11.67 11.46
C ILE A 263 -11.88 11.18 10.06
N TRP A 264 -11.37 11.87 9.04
CA TRP A 264 -11.48 11.47 7.64
C TRP A 264 -10.12 10.98 7.15
N ALA A 265 -10.10 9.84 6.46
CA ALA A 265 -8.86 9.26 5.96
C ALA A 265 -9.03 8.66 4.58
N LEU A 266 -7.94 8.69 3.82
CA LEU A 266 -7.80 7.95 2.57
C LEU A 266 -6.81 6.82 2.81
N THR A 267 -7.26 5.57 2.76
CA THR A 267 -6.32 4.45 2.74
C THR A 267 -5.87 4.22 1.30
N ILE A 268 -4.57 4.30 1.08
CA ILE A 268 -3.94 4.33 -0.24
C ILE A 268 -2.99 3.16 -0.37
N GLY A 269 -3.25 2.27 -1.32
CA GLY A 269 -2.44 1.08 -1.51
C GLY A 269 -2.81 0.38 -2.82
N PRO A 270 -1.94 -0.47 -3.39
CA PRO A 270 -2.22 -1.08 -4.69
C PRO A 270 -3.46 -1.99 -4.66
N THR A 271 -3.99 -2.32 -5.83
CA THR A 271 -5.10 -3.27 -5.96
C THR A 271 -4.64 -4.66 -5.52
N SER A 272 -5.47 -5.37 -4.75
CA SER A 272 -5.20 -6.69 -4.14
C SER A 272 -4.12 -6.76 -3.05
N SER A 273 -2.93 -6.17 -3.25
CA SER A 273 -1.84 -6.21 -2.27
C SER A 273 -1.96 -5.15 -1.19
N GLY A 274 -2.65 -4.03 -1.43
CA GLY A 274 -2.86 -2.98 -0.41
C GLY A 274 -3.78 -3.40 0.74
N ARG A 275 -4.55 -4.50 0.59
CA ARG A 275 -5.50 -5.03 1.60
C ARG A 275 -6.42 -3.96 2.25
N LYS A 276 -6.71 -2.85 1.54
CA LYS A 276 -7.59 -1.74 1.97
C LYS A 276 -8.95 -2.23 2.47
N GLY A 277 -9.62 -3.03 1.65
CA GLY A 277 -10.92 -3.63 2.01
C GLY A 277 -10.84 -4.56 3.23
N SER A 278 -9.71 -5.25 3.43
CA SER A 278 -9.49 -6.07 4.61
C SER A 278 -9.32 -5.24 5.88
N ALA A 279 -8.73 -4.05 5.81
CA ALA A 279 -8.65 -3.13 6.94
C ALA A 279 -10.06 -2.69 7.39
N THR A 280 -10.90 -2.30 6.44
CA THR A 280 -12.30 -1.95 6.71
C THR A 280 -13.12 -3.11 7.22
N SER A 281 -13.00 -4.30 6.63
CA SER A 281 -13.75 -5.46 7.11
C SER A 281 -13.32 -5.88 8.51
N THR A 282 -12.03 -5.75 8.84
CA THR A 282 -11.49 -6.03 10.19
C THR A 282 -12.10 -5.08 11.22
N ALA A 283 -12.05 -3.77 10.97
CA ALA A 283 -12.62 -2.77 11.87
C ALA A 283 -14.16 -2.90 11.98
N ARG A 284 -14.85 -3.01 10.83
CA ARG A 284 -16.31 -3.16 10.78
C ARG A 284 -16.79 -4.40 11.52
N ARG A 285 -16.07 -5.52 11.45
CA ARG A 285 -16.48 -6.78 12.10
C ARG A 285 -16.57 -6.63 13.63
N VAL A 286 -15.61 -5.95 14.25
CA VAL A 286 -15.63 -5.70 15.70
C VAL A 286 -16.71 -4.69 16.06
N LEU A 287 -16.78 -3.58 15.34
CA LEU A 287 -17.68 -2.48 15.68
C LEU A 287 -19.16 -2.81 15.38
N ALA A 288 -19.45 -3.60 14.34
CA ALA A 288 -20.80 -4.07 14.05
C ALA A 288 -21.30 -5.09 15.07
N GLU A 289 -20.41 -5.88 15.69
CA GLU A 289 -20.77 -6.71 16.84
C GLU A 289 -21.06 -5.85 18.08
N ALA A 290 -20.35 -4.73 18.24
CA ALA A 290 -20.56 -3.80 19.35
C ALA A 290 -21.90 -3.06 19.22
N LEU A 291 -22.18 -2.50 18.03
CA LEU A 291 -23.35 -1.66 17.74
C LEU A 291 -23.98 -2.02 16.38
N PRO A 292 -24.73 -3.14 16.29
CA PRO A 292 -25.30 -3.61 15.02
C PRO A 292 -26.14 -2.56 14.29
N ASP A 293 -26.96 -1.81 15.02
CA ASP A 293 -27.89 -0.81 14.46
C ASP A 293 -27.15 0.31 13.71
N PHE A 294 -25.95 0.70 14.17
CA PHE A 294 -25.13 1.71 13.51
C PHE A 294 -24.53 1.22 12.18
N PHE A 295 -24.37 -0.08 11.98
CA PHE A 295 -23.80 -0.61 10.73
C PHE A 295 -24.85 -1.00 9.70
N GLY A 296 -26.10 -0.61 9.95
CA GLY A 296 -27.20 -0.63 8.97
C GLY A 296 -27.02 0.37 7.82
N PRO A 297 -27.95 0.34 6.85
CA PRO A 297 -27.91 1.22 5.68
C PRO A 297 -28.00 2.70 6.06
N ASP A 298 -28.75 3.03 7.13
CA ASP A 298 -29.07 4.40 7.57
C ASP A 298 -27.85 5.20 8.06
N HIS A 299 -26.81 4.50 8.52
CA HIS A 299 -25.62 5.10 9.10
C HIS A 299 -24.35 4.82 8.29
N THR A 300 -24.39 3.84 7.39
CA THR A 300 -23.27 3.50 6.51
C THR A 300 -23.66 3.51 5.02
N PRO A 301 -24.17 4.64 4.51
CA PRO A 301 -24.55 4.75 3.12
C PRO A 301 -23.33 4.61 2.19
N ARG A 302 -23.61 4.18 0.96
CA ARG A 302 -22.62 4.04 -0.11
C ARG A 302 -22.96 4.97 -1.26
N GLY A 303 -21.96 5.42 -1.99
CA GLY A 303 -22.16 6.16 -3.25
C GLY A 303 -22.36 7.65 -3.01
N LEU A 304 -21.31 8.32 -2.56
CA LEU A 304 -21.24 9.77 -2.45
C LEU A 304 -21.29 10.41 -3.86
N ASN A 305 -22.50 10.77 -4.30
CA ASN A 305 -22.77 11.19 -5.68
C ASN A 305 -22.79 12.71 -5.86
N SER A 306 -23.41 13.47 -4.94
CA SER A 306 -23.55 14.93 -4.98
C SER A 306 -23.68 15.53 -3.56
N GLY A 307 -23.46 16.84 -3.43
CA GLY A 307 -23.64 17.54 -2.16
C GLY A 307 -25.10 17.56 -1.70
N GLU A 308 -26.04 17.82 -2.61
CA GLU A 308 -27.47 17.81 -2.31
C GLU A 308 -27.96 16.41 -1.91
N GLY A 309 -27.41 15.35 -2.52
CA GLY A 309 -27.75 13.98 -2.16
C GLY A 309 -27.30 13.64 -0.74
N LEU A 310 -26.12 14.14 -0.32
CA LEU A 310 -25.67 13.99 1.06
C LEU A 310 -26.58 14.76 2.03
N ILE A 311 -26.94 16.01 1.71
CA ILE A 311 -27.85 16.82 2.53
C ILE A 311 -29.21 16.16 2.67
N GLU A 312 -29.79 15.70 1.55
CA GLU A 312 -31.08 15.01 1.52
C GLU A 312 -31.09 13.77 2.42
N TYR A 313 -29.95 13.07 2.49
CA TYR A 313 -29.81 11.87 3.32
C TYR A 313 -29.84 12.17 4.83
N VAL A 314 -29.28 13.30 5.25
CA VAL A 314 -29.21 13.72 6.67
C VAL A 314 -30.11 14.90 7.01
N LYS A 315 -31.11 15.19 6.18
CA LYS A 315 -31.96 16.38 6.33
C LYS A 315 -32.81 16.35 7.60
N ASP A 316 -33.24 17.54 8.02
CA ASP A 316 -34.18 17.72 9.12
C ASP A 316 -35.54 17.11 8.75
N ASN A 317 -36.20 16.43 9.69
CA ASN A 317 -37.52 15.87 9.46
C ASN A 317 -38.58 16.98 9.64
N THR A 318 -39.30 17.35 8.59
CA THR A 318 -40.21 18.52 8.56
C THR A 318 -41.70 18.17 8.63
N GLY A 319 -42.07 16.92 8.97
CA GLY A 319 -43.48 16.49 9.01
C GLY A 319 -44.26 16.95 10.27
N GLU A 320 -45.52 17.39 10.07
CA GLU A 320 -46.44 17.96 11.09
C GLU A 320 -46.87 16.99 12.23
N THR A 321 -46.46 15.73 12.22
CA THR A 321 -46.72 14.75 13.29
C THR A 321 -45.45 14.17 13.93
N ALA A 322 -44.28 14.70 13.60
CA ALA A 322 -43.03 14.17 14.14
C ALA A 322 -42.82 14.61 15.60
N ALA A 323 -42.90 13.66 16.54
CA ALA A 323 -42.16 13.77 17.78
C ALA A 323 -40.65 13.93 17.44
N PRO A 324 -39.89 14.73 18.21
CA PRO A 324 -38.52 15.16 17.88
C PRO A 324 -37.47 14.06 18.13
N ALA A 325 -37.74 12.82 17.70
CA ALA A 325 -36.65 11.88 17.47
C ALA A 325 -35.90 12.40 16.24
N SER A 326 -34.98 13.33 16.49
CA SER A 326 -33.92 13.71 15.56
C SER A 326 -33.46 12.46 14.84
N ILE A 327 -33.56 12.44 13.52
CA ILE A 327 -32.87 11.43 12.72
C ILE A 327 -31.43 11.42 13.24
N ASP A 328 -30.92 10.25 13.59
CA ASP A 328 -29.53 10.15 14.00
C ASP A 328 -28.66 10.39 12.76
N LYS A 329 -28.05 11.57 12.70
CA LYS A 329 -27.29 12.05 11.54
C LYS A 329 -25.82 11.66 11.60
N ARG A 330 -25.47 10.73 12.49
CA ARG A 330 -24.13 10.13 12.52
C ARG A 330 -23.98 9.21 11.31
N LEU A 331 -23.00 9.48 10.45
CA LEU A 331 -22.69 8.63 9.30
C LEU A 331 -21.21 8.22 9.32
N TRP A 332 -20.96 6.95 8.99
CA TRP A 332 -19.64 6.47 8.59
C TRP A 332 -19.69 6.02 7.12
N VAL A 333 -19.33 6.95 6.23
CA VAL A 333 -19.35 6.76 4.78
C VAL A 333 -18.06 6.08 4.35
N VAL A 334 -18.16 4.89 3.77
CA VAL A 334 -17.00 4.16 3.23
C VAL A 334 -17.11 4.08 1.71
N GLU A 335 -16.17 4.72 1.03
CA GLU A 335 -16.07 4.73 -0.43
C GLU A 335 -14.92 3.83 -0.87
N SER A 336 -15.23 2.69 -1.48
CA SER A 336 -14.22 1.73 -1.96
C SER A 336 -13.43 2.22 -3.19
N GLU A 337 -13.96 3.23 -3.89
CA GLU A 337 -13.36 3.84 -5.09
C GLU A 337 -13.46 5.37 -5.01
N TYR A 338 -12.69 5.96 -4.11
CA TYR A 338 -12.78 7.39 -3.82
C TYR A 338 -12.40 8.28 -5.01
N ALA A 339 -11.59 7.77 -5.95
CA ALA A 339 -11.24 8.49 -7.18
C ALA A 339 -12.47 8.90 -8.03
N VAL A 340 -13.55 8.11 -7.97
CA VAL A 340 -14.81 8.42 -8.65
C VAL A 340 -15.49 9.61 -7.99
N THR A 341 -15.58 9.61 -6.66
CA THR A 341 -16.11 10.72 -5.85
C THR A 341 -15.32 12.00 -6.12
N MET A 342 -13.99 11.92 -6.17
CA MET A 342 -13.14 13.06 -6.52
C MET A 342 -13.50 13.61 -7.90
N SER A 343 -13.63 12.73 -8.90
CA SER A 343 -13.98 13.09 -10.28
C SER A 343 -15.35 13.76 -10.41
N ARG A 344 -16.32 13.35 -9.59
CA ARG A 344 -17.66 13.97 -9.54
C ARG A 344 -17.63 15.35 -8.89
N GLY A 345 -16.79 15.52 -7.87
CA GLY A 345 -16.53 16.83 -7.26
C GLY A 345 -15.98 17.87 -8.24
N ARG A 346 -15.29 17.43 -9.31
CA ARG A 346 -14.68 18.33 -10.33
C ARG A 346 -15.64 18.87 -11.37
N ARG A 347 -16.82 18.29 -11.51
CA ARG A 347 -17.77 18.69 -12.56
C ARG A 347 -18.16 20.15 -12.32
N GLU A 348 -18.19 20.95 -13.38
CA GLU A 348 -18.62 22.34 -13.29
C GLU A 348 -20.04 22.40 -12.68
N GLY A 349 -20.21 23.25 -11.67
CA GLY A 349 -21.45 23.37 -10.90
C GLY A 349 -21.65 22.32 -9.78
N SER A 350 -20.67 21.46 -9.49
CA SER A 350 -20.77 20.49 -8.38
C SER A 350 -20.73 21.19 -7.01
N SER A 351 -21.76 20.97 -6.20
CA SER A 351 -21.82 21.45 -4.80
C SER A 351 -21.04 20.58 -3.82
N LEU A 352 -20.67 19.35 -4.24
CA LEU A 352 -20.09 18.33 -3.37
C LEU A 352 -18.85 18.83 -2.61
N PRO A 353 -17.85 19.49 -3.23
CA PRO A 353 -16.69 19.98 -2.50
C PRO A 353 -17.02 21.03 -1.43
N GLY A 354 -18.05 21.86 -1.65
CA GLY A 354 -18.52 22.84 -0.65
C GLY A 354 -19.15 22.15 0.55
N VAL A 355 -20.07 21.22 0.29
CA VAL A 355 -20.78 20.44 1.32
C VAL A 355 -19.81 19.59 2.14
N LEU A 356 -18.82 18.95 1.50
CA LEU A 356 -17.81 18.16 2.21
C LEU A 356 -16.97 19.01 3.17
N ARG A 357 -16.64 20.26 2.81
CA ARG A 357 -15.90 21.15 3.70
C ARG A 357 -16.71 21.47 4.95
N GLN A 358 -17.97 21.90 4.77
CA GLN A 358 -18.90 22.17 5.88
C GLN A 358 -19.12 20.93 6.76
N ALA A 359 -19.28 19.74 6.16
CA ALA A 359 -19.48 18.50 6.90
C ALA A 359 -18.26 18.13 7.76
N TRP A 360 -17.05 18.39 7.26
CA TRP A 360 -15.82 18.17 8.03
C TRP A 360 -15.66 19.18 9.17
N ASP A 361 -16.05 20.44 8.95
CA ASP A 361 -16.07 21.48 9.98
C ASP A 361 -17.13 21.17 11.05
N GLY A 362 -18.15 20.37 10.70
CA GLY A 362 -19.25 20.02 11.59
C GLY A 362 -20.40 21.03 11.55
N ASP A 363 -20.43 21.86 10.52
CA ASP A 363 -21.46 22.88 10.33
C ASP A 363 -22.78 22.28 9.85
N SER A 364 -23.86 23.04 10.02
CA SER A 364 -25.14 22.72 9.38
C SER A 364 -24.99 22.79 7.86
N LEU A 365 -25.56 21.82 7.16
CA LEU A 365 -25.53 21.76 5.70
C LEU A 365 -26.85 22.28 5.14
N GLY A 366 -26.80 22.99 4.02
CA GLY A 366 -28.03 23.42 3.37
C GLY A 366 -27.83 24.08 2.02
N SER A 367 -28.95 24.29 1.32
CA SER A 367 -28.98 24.99 0.03
C SER A 367 -29.80 26.28 0.14
N MET A 368 -29.21 27.42 -0.23
CA MET A 368 -29.94 28.70 -0.30
C MET A 368 -31.04 28.72 -1.37
N VAL A 369 -31.01 27.77 -2.33
CA VAL A 369 -31.99 27.69 -3.43
C VAL A 369 -33.17 26.80 -3.05
N ARG A 370 -32.99 25.89 -2.08
CA ARG A 370 -34.01 24.93 -1.65
C ARG A 370 -34.06 24.89 -0.13
N ASP A 371 -34.97 25.66 0.45
CA ASP A 371 -35.15 25.74 1.92
C ASP A 371 -35.48 24.38 2.57
N SER A 372 -36.06 23.44 1.81
CA SER A 372 -36.33 22.07 2.28
C SER A 372 -35.08 21.18 2.39
N LEU A 373 -33.95 21.59 1.79
CA LEU A 373 -32.66 20.91 1.91
C LEU A 373 -31.84 21.58 3.00
N LYS A 374 -32.16 21.24 4.25
CA LYS A 374 -31.41 21.67 5.43
C LYS A 374 -31.15 20.46 6.33
N ALA A 375 -29.90 20.31 6.76
CA ALA A 375 -29.46 19.33 7.72
C ALA A 375 -28.75 20.06 8.87
N THR A 376 -29.45 20.23 9.98
CA THR A 376 -28.89 20.82 11.20
C THR A 376 -28.07 19.77 11.95
N ASP A 377 -26.87 20.12 12.41
CA ASP A 377 -25.99 19.24 13.21
C ASP A 377 -25.66 17.85 12.61
N PRO A 378 -25.19 17.75 11.36
CA PRO A 378 -24.73 16.46 10.83
C PRO A 378 -23.39 16.03 11.43
N HIS A 379 -23.13 14.72 11.47
CA HIS A 379 -21.88 14.17 11.99
C HIS A 379 -21.36 13.07 11.07
N ILE A 380 -20.58 13.47 10.07
CA ILE A 380 -20.27 12.60 8.94
C ILE A 380 -18.78 12.34 8.92
N ALA A 381 -18.37 11.10 9.18
CA ALA A 381 -17.01 10.64 8.94
C ALA A 381 -16.93 9.97 7.57
N ILE A 382 -15.85 10.26 6.82
CA ILE A 382 -15.63 9.69 5.49
C ILE A 382 -14.30 8.95 5.45
N LEU A 383 -14.37 7.69 5.05
CA LEU A 383 -13.22 6.87 4.73
C LEU A 383 -13.22 6.54 3.24
N GLY A 384 -12.14 6.89 2.53
CA GLY A 384 -12.00 6.58 1.12
C GLY A 384 -10.88 5.58 0.86
N HIS A 385 -11.08 4.68 -0.09
CA HIS A 385 -10.05 3.82 -0.66
C HIS A 385 -9.66 4.34 -2.03
N ILE A 386 -8.37 4.39 -2.31
CA ILE A 386 -7.85 4.85 -3.60
C ILE A 386 -6.52 4.14 -3.91
N THR A 387 -6.19 3.94 -5.18
CA THR A 387 -4.88 3.41 -5.56
C THR A 387 -3.83 4.52 -5.58
N PRO A 388 -2.52 4.20 -5.46
CA PRO A 388 -1.46 5.19 -5.61
C PRO A 388 -1.52 5.93 -6.96
N GLU A 389 -1.82 5.23 -8.05
CA GLU A 389 -1.90 5.78 -9.40
C GLU A 389 -3.06 6.77 -9.52
N GLU A 390 -4.24 6.39 -9.02
CA GLU A 390 -5.41 7.27 -8.98
C GLU A 390 -5.15 8.49 -8.09
N PHE A 391 -4.58 8.29 -6.90
CA PHE A 391 -4.26 9.38 -5.99
C PHE A 391 -3.30 10.38 -6.64
N ARG A 392 -2.20 9.91 -7.26
CA ARG A 392 -1.27 10.76 -8.00
C ARG A 392 -1.96 11.51 -9.13
N ALA A 393 -2.76 10.82 -9.94
CA ALA A 393 -3.46 11.43 -11.07
C ALA A 393 -4.44 12.52 -10.60
N LYS A 394 -5.12 12.32 -9.46
CA LYS A 394 -6.01 13.35 -8.91
C LYS A 394 -5.26 14.52 -8.27
N MET A 395 -4.06 14.30 -7.71
CA MET A 395 -3.29 15.38 -7.07
C MET A 395 -2.44 16.22 -8.03
N GLN A 396 -2.26 15.83 -9.29
CA GLN A 396 -1.50 16.59 -10.31
C GLN A 396 -2.26 17.77 -10.93
N ASP A 397 -3.59 17.80 -10.83
CA ASP A 397 -4.40 18.93 -11.29
C ASP A 397 -4.50 20.03 -10.22
N SER A 398 -4.79 21.27 -10.62
CA SER A 398 -4.80 22.52 -9.82
C SER A 398 -5.77 22.59 -8.61
N GLU A 399 -6.25 21.46 -8.10
CA GLU A 399 -7.30 21.34 -7.08
C GLU A 399 -6.82 21.38 -5.63
N MET A 400 -5.51 21.29 -5.41
CA MET A 400 -4.98 21.44 -4.05
C MET A 400 -5.27 22.81 -3.44
N ALA A 401 -5.55 23.83 -4.26
CA ALA A 401 -5.98 25.15 -3.80
C ALA A 401 -7.43 25.18 -3.27
N GLY A 402 -8.27 24.17 -3.59
CA GLY A 402 -9.68 24.14 -3.20
C GLY A 402 -9.95 23.71 -1.75
N GLY A 403 -8.94 23.19 -1.05
CA GLY A 403 -8.97 22.88 0.38
C GLY A 403 -9.84 21.70 0.82
N THR A 404 -10.65 21.10 -0.05
CA THR A 404 -11.53 19.96 0.30
C THR A 404 -10.74 18.70 0.61
N TYR A 405 -9.82 18.29 -0.28
CA TYR A 405 -9.13 17.00 -0.14
C TYR A 405 -7.97 17.04 0.86
N ASN A 406 -7.51 18.24 1.25
CA ASN A 406 -6.56 18.45 2.34
C ASN A 406 -7.15 18.13 3.74
N ARG A 407 -8.46 17.83 3.80
CA ARG A 407 -9.17 17.40 5.01
C ARG A 407 -9.13 15.88 5.22
N PHE A 408 -8.48 15.12 4.36
CA PHE A 408 -8.29 13.68 4.54
C PHE A 408 -6.86 13.37 4.95
N LEU A 409 -6.68 12.45 5.92
CA LEU A 409 -5.37 11.89 6.22
C LEU A 409 -5.00 10.84 5.15
N PRO A 410 -3.97 11.06 4.31
CA PRO A 410 -3.49 10.03 3.40
C PRO A 410 -2.71 8.96 4.19
N ILE A 411 -3.20 7.72 4.19
CA ILE A 411 -2.60 6.60 4.89
C ILE A 411 -2.11 5.60 3.85
N PHE A 412 -0.80 5.55 3.63
CA PHE A 412 -0.21 4.49 2.82
C PHE A 412 -0.42 3.14 3.52
N CYS A 413 -0.81 2.13 2.75
CA CYS A 413 -1.02 0.79 3.27
C CYS A 413 -0.56 -0.29 2.29
N HIS A 414 -0.05 -1.37 2.86
CA HIS A 414 0.41 -2.54 2.15
C HIS A 414 0.06 -3.80 2.95
N ARG A 415 0.01 -4.96 2.29
CA ARG A 415 -0.13 -6.26 2.96
C ARG A 415 0.93 -6.37 4.07
N ASN A 416 0.48 -6.57 5.31
CA ASN A 416 1.37 -6.66 6.47
C ASN A 416 1.80 -8.09 6.77
N LEU A 417 0.90 -9.05 6.56
CA LEU A 417 1.11 -10.47 6.83
C LEU A 417 0.65 -11.31 5.64
N ILE A 418 1.25 -12.49 5.48
CA ILE A 418 0.78 -13.52 4.55
C ILE A 418 0.12 -14.63 5.38
N LEU A 419 -1.21 -14.73 5.28
CA LEU A 419 -2.04 -15.63 6.07
C LEU A 419 -3.01 -16.43 5.16
N PRO A 420 -2.52 -17.33 4.29
CA PRO A 420 -3.35 -17.99 3.27
C PRO A 420 -4.51 -18.81 3.83
N GLY A 421 -4.40 -19.28 5.08
CA GLY A 421 -5.41 -20.08 5.77
C GLY A 421 -6.18 -19.34 6.88
N SER A 422 -5.96 -18.03 7.08
CA SER A 422 -6.65 -17.29 8.14
C SER A 422 -8.15 -17.20 7.86
N ARG A 423 -8.95 -17.40 8.91
CA ARG A 423 -10.41 -17.18 8.92
C ARG A 423 -10.79 -15.84 9.58
N GLY A 424 -9.82 -14.96 9.77
CA GLY A 424 -9.97 -13.74 10.57
C GLY A 424 -9.97 -14.03 12.08
N ALA A 425 -10.32 -13.01 12.86
CA ALA A 425 -10.43 -13.12 14.31
C ALA A 425 -11.44 -14.20 14.75
N SER A 426 -11.17 -14.85 15.88
CA SER A 426 -12.09 -15.81 16.50
C SER A 426 -13.37 -15.11 16.96
N HIS A 427 -14.46 -15.87 17.10
CA HIS A 427 -15.72 -15.31 17.62
C HIS A 427 -15.52 -14.74 19.03
N GLU A 428 -14.81 -15.46 19.90
CA GLU A 428 -14.49 -15.04 21.25
C GLU A 428 -13.73 -13.70 21.29
N LEU A 429 -12.70 -13.53 20.47
CA LEU A 429 -11.94 -12.28 20.37
C LEU A 429 -12.86 -11.12 19.94
N ILE A 430 -13.68 -11.34 18.91
CA ILE A 430 -14.62 -10.33 18.42
C ILE A 430 -15.63 -9.95 19.50
N THR A 431 -16.20 -10.92 20.22
CA THR A 431 -17.17 -10.67 21.29
C THR A 431 -16.55 -9.89 22.46
N ASN A 432 -15.32 -10.22 22.85
CA ASN A 432 -14.60 -9.53 23.94
C ASN A 432 -14.27 -8.08 23.57
N LEU A 433 -13.72 -7.86 22.37
CA LEU A 433 -13.45 -6.51 21.86
C LEU A 433 -14.74 -5.72 21.71
N ALA A 434 -15.81 -6.33 21.19
CA ALA A 434 -17.11 -5.68 21.03
C ALA A 434 -17.72 -5.24 22.37
N ALA A 435 -17.61 -6.06 23.41
CA ALA A 435 -18.05 -5.69 24.76
C ALA A 435 -17.29 -4.46 25.29
N SER A 436 -15.97 -4.42 25.09
CA SER A 436 -15.13 -3.28 25.47
C SER A 436 -15.49 -2.01 24.68
N TRP A 437 -15.71 -2.12 23.37
CA TRP A 437 -16.18 -1.02 22.53
C TRP A 437 -17.53 -0.44 22.98
N ARG A 438 -18.48 -1.28 23.42
CA ARG A 438 -19.76 -0.79 23.97
C ARG A 438 -19.52 0.10 25.20
N THR A 439 -18.61 -0.30 26.08
CA THR A 439 -18.23 0.50 27.25
C THR A 439 -17.60 1.82 26.83
N VAL A 440 -16.65 1.79 25.90
CA VAL A 440 -16.02 3.00 25.33
C VAL A 440 -17.08 3.97 24.79
N PHE A 441 -18.02 3.50 23.97
CA PHE A 441 -19.06 4.37 23.41
C PHE A 441 -20.03 4.89 24.47
N ALA A 442 -20.39 4.07 25.46
CA ALA A 442 -21.26 4.48 26.55
C ALA A 442 -20.62 5.56 27.43
N ASP A 443 -19.31 5.47 27.68
CA ASP A 443 -18.58 6.44 28.49
C ASP A 443 -18.31 7.72 27.70
N ALA A 444 -17.86 7.60 26.45
CA ALA A 444 -17.64 8.75 25.57
C ALA A 444 -18.93 9.57 25.37
N ALA A 445 -20.10 8.92 25.27
CA ALA A 445 -21.38 9.61 25.14
C ALA A 445 -21.76 10.49 26.34
N ARG A 446 -21.11 10.32 27.50
CA ARG A 446 -21.34 11.16 28.70
C ARG A 446 -20.45 12.40 28.73
N ILE A 447 -19.37 12.42 27.94
CA ILE A 447 -18.43 13.53 27.87
C ILE A 447 -19.04 14.64 27.01
N ASP A 448 -18.89 15.88 27.46
CA ASP A 448 -19.28 17.06 26.68
C ASP A 448 -18.01 17.70 26.12
N GLU A 449 -17.19 18.31 26.97
CA GLU A 449 -15.93 18.93 26.56
C GLU A 449 -14.72 18.04 26.90
N VAL A 450 -13.76 17.98 25.98
CA VAL A 450 -12.46 17.33 26.14
C VAL A 450 -11.40 18.41 26.26
N GLU A 451 -10.48 18.26 27.21
CA GLU A 451 -9.43 19.25 27.50
C GLU A 451 -8.04 18.64 27.42
N PHE A 452 -7.01 19.48 27.31
CA PHE A 452 -5.63 19.03 27.45
C PHE A 452 -5.24 18.90 28.92
N SER A 453 -4.50 17.85 29.25
CA SER A 453 -3.67 17.87 30.47
C SER A 453 -2.58 18.95 30.35
N SER A 454 -2.07 19.45 31.48
CA SER A 454 -1.02 20.48 31.48
C SER A 454 0.22 20.07 30.66
N SER A 455 0.70 18.83 30.83
CA SER A 455 1.87 18.34 30.09
C SER A 455 1.59 18.15 28.59
N ALA A 456 0.39 17.71 28.22
CA ALA A 456 0.02 17.63 26.81
C ALA A 456 -0.11 19.02 26.17
N TRP A 457 -0.61 20.01 26.91
CA TRP A 457 -0.70 21.38 26.43
C TRP A 457 0.69 22.00 26.24
N GLU A 458 1.60 21.80 27.20
CA GLU A 458 3.00 22.21 27.07
C GLU A 458 3.66 21.58 25.83
N LEU A 459 3.54 20.25 25.67
CA LEU A 459 4.03 19.56 24.47
C LEU A 459 3.41 20.13 23.18
N TYR A 460 2.11 20.45 23.21
CA TYR A 460 1.43 21.04 22.06
C TYR A 460 2.00 22.41 21.70
N CYS A 461 2.16 23.30 22.66
CA CYS A 461 2.65 24.66 22.44
C CYS A 461 4.13 24.70 22.07
N ASP A 462 4.96 23.89 22.71
CA ASP A 462 6.42 23.99 22.61
C ASP A 462 6.99 23.20 21.43
N GLU A 463 6.39 22.06 21.09
CA GLU A 463 6.91 21.16 20.06
C GLU A 463 5.94 20.97 18.89
N VAL A 464 4.70 20.53 19.16
CA VAL A 464 3.80 20.04 18.11
C VAL A 464 3.29 21.18 17.23
N TYR A 465 2.75 22.24 17.82
CA TYR A 465 2.18 23.36 17.06
C TYR A 465 3.24 24.08 16.21
N PRO A 466 4.43 24.44 16.74
CA PRO A 466 5.50 25.01 15.92
C PRO A 466 5.92 24.09 14.76
N ALA A 467 6.04 22.78 14.99
CA ALA A 467 6.40 21.82 13.95
C ALA A 467 5.33 21.66 12.86
N LEU A 468 4.04 21.81 13.21
CA LEU A 468 2.93 21.75 12.26
C LEU A 468 2.68 23.07 11.53
N SER A 469 3.11 24.19 12.10
CA SER A 469 3.01 25.54 11.53
C SER A 469 4.21 25.93 10.66
N ASP A 470 5.20 25.05 10.51
CA ASP A 470 6.36 25.29 9.65
C ASP A 470 5.99 25.16 8.16
N ASP A 471 5.78 26.31 7.52
CA ASP A 471 5.48 26.44 6.10
C ASP A 471 6.72 26.31 5.18
N SER A 472 7.90 25.98 5.72
CA SER A 472 9.13 25.88 4.93
C SER A 472 9.12 24.78 3.87
N ALA A 473 8.25 23.77 4.03
CA ALA A 473 8.07 22.70 3.05
C ALA A 473 7.19 23.20 1.90
N GLY A 474 7.81 23.70 0.81
CA GLY A 474 7.08 24.13 -0.38
C GLY A 474 6.42 22.99 -1.18
N GLY A 475 5.51 23.36 -2.09
CA GLY A 475 4.96 22.47 -3.12
C GLY A 475 3.70 21.69 -2.71
N VAL A 476 3.58 20.45 -3.20
CA VAL A 476 2.37 19.64 -3.02
C VAL A 476 2.17 19.19 -1.56
N ILE A 477 3.24 19.21 -0.76
CA ILE A 477 3.25 18.73 0.62
C ILE A 477 2.66 19.77 1.59
N THR A 478 2.83 21.07 1.33
CA THR A 478 2.32 22.18 2.17
C THR A 478 0.79 22.16 2.32
N GLN A 479 0.11 21.65 1.30
CA GLN A 479 -1.36 21.64 1.26
C GLN A 479 -1.94 20.56 2.19
N PHE A 480 -1.24 19.44 2.37
CA PHE A 480 -1.61 18.42 3.35
C PHE A 480 -1.30 18.86 4.80
N THR A 481 -0.36 19.78 5.01
CA THR A 481 -0.04 20.32 6.35
C THR A 481 -0.93 21.49 6.76
N ALA A 482 -1.61 22.16 5.81
CA ALA A 482 -2.48 23.32 6.06
C ALA A 482 -3.67 23.07 7.04
N ARG A 483 -3.99 21.81 7.33
CA ARG A 483 -5.00 21.39 8.32
C ARG A 483 -4.46 20.40 9.34
N ALA A 484 -3.14 20.29 9.48
CA ALA A 484 -2.52 19.36 10.40
C ALA A 484 -2.80 19.73 11.88
N ALA A 485 -2.72 21.02 12.24
CA ALA A 485 -2.99 21.48 13.60
C ALA A 485 -4.38 21.09 14.14
N PRO A 486 -5.50 21.33 13.45
CA PRO A 486 -6.81 20.87 13.95
C PRO A 486 -6.95 19.34 13.90
N TYR A 487 -6.26 18.66 12.99
CA TYR A 487 -6.30 17.19 12.91
C TYR A 487 -5.58 16.50 14.07
N VAL A 488 -4.40 16.99 14.47
CA VAL A 488 -3.65 16.38 15.59
C VAL A 488 -4.50 16.37 16.85
N GLN A 489 -5.21 17.47 17.10
CA GLN A 489 -6.06 17.60 18.27
C GLN A 489 -7.31 16.69 18.19
N ARG A 490 -7.99 16.63 17.03
CA ARG A 490 -9.14 15.72 16.84
C ARG A 490 -8.76 14.25 17.01
N VAL A 491 -7.62 13.84 16.45
CA VAL A 491 -7.11 12.47 16.61
C VAL A 491 -6.76 12.19 18.08
N ALA A 492 -6.09 13.11 18.76
CA ALA A 492 -5.74 12.98 20.18
C ALA A 492 -6.99 12.89 21.07
N MET A 493 -8.04 13.66 20.75
CA MET A 493 -9.34 13.56 21.41
C MET A 493 -9.97 12.18 21.24
N VAL A 494 -9.96 11.61 20.03
CA VAL A 494 -10.52 10.25 19.82
C VAL A 494 -9.73 9.20 20.60
N TYR A 495 -8.40 9.30 20.69
CA TYR A 495 -7.61 8.43 21.58
C TYR A 495 -8.04 8.58 23.04
N ALA A 496 -8.17 9.80 23.55
CA ALA A 496 -8.60 10.07 24.93
C ALA A 496 -9.99 9.46 25.23
N LEU A 497 -10.94 9.65 24.32
CA LEU A 497 -12.29 9.09 24.44
C LEU A 497 -12.29 7.56 24.41
N CYS A 498 -11.44 6.95 23.57
CA CYS A 498 -11.24 5.49 23.56
C CYS A 498 -10.59 4.97 24.85
N ASP A 499 -9.82 5.79 25.56
CA ASP A 499 -9.24 5.47 26.87
C ASP A 499 -10.14 5.92 28.04
N HIS A 500 -11.45 6.10 27.79
CA HIS A 500 -12.46 6.45 28.78
C HIS A 500 -12.21 7.77 29.53
N THR A 501 -11.54 8.75 28.90
CA THR A 501 -11.20 10.02 29.54
C THR A 501 -11.56 11.24 28.70
N ALA A 502 -11.94 12.32 29.40
CA ALA A 502 -12.15 13.65 28.82
C ALA A 502 -10.85 14.48 28.77
N THR A 503 -9.70 13.89 29.11
CA THR A 503 -8.41 14.60 29.16
C THR A 503 -7.42 14.01 28.16
N ILE A 504 -6.94 14.83 27.24
CA ILE A 504 -5.85 14.50 26.31
C ILE A 504 -4.54 14.46 27.11
N SER A 505 -3.98 13.26 27.24
CA SER A 505 -2.66 13.03 27.83
C SER A 505 -1.55 13.30 26.82
N GLU A 506 -0.32 13.42 27.31
CA GLU A 506 0.86 13.55 26.45
C GLU A 506 0.98 12.37 25.47
N ALA A 507 0.66 11.15 25.93
CA ALA A 507 0.70 9.95 25.11
C ALA A 507 -0.32 10.01 23.96
N HIS A 508 -1.55 10.48 24.23
CA HIS A 508 -2.58 10.67 23.20
C HIS A 508 -2.12 11.69 22.15
N LEU A 509 -1.51 12.80 22.59
CA LEU A 509 -1.01 13.83 21.69
C LEU A 509 0.18 13.35 20.84
N ARG A 510 1.15 12.63 21.44
CA ARG A 510 2.28 12.04 20.71
C ARG A 510 1.78 11.03 19.66
N ALA A 511 0.85 10.16 20.02
CA ALA A 511 0.25 9.19 19.10
C ALA A 511 -0.40 9.86 17.89
N ALA A 512 -1.21 10.90 18.15
CA ALA A 512 -1.85 11.69 17.12
C ALA A 512 -0.83 12.40 16.21
N TRP A 513 0.20 13.00 16.81
CA TRP A 513 1.25 13.69 16.07
C TRP A 513 2.03 12.72 15.18
N GLN A 514 2.37 11.54 15.67
CA GLN A 514 3.04 10.52 14.88
C GLN A 514 2.17 9.95 13.77
N LEU A 515 0.84 9.85 13.96
CA LEU A 515 -0.06 9.45 12.88
C LEU A 515 -0.08 10.49 11.76
N LEU A 516 -0.03 11.77 12.11
CA LEU A 516 0.07 12.86 11.14
C LEU A 516 1.43 12.89 10.43
N ASN A 517 2.53 12.67 11.15
CA ASN A 517 3.86 12.51 10.53
C ASN A 517 3.86 11.34 9.54
N TYR A 518 3.22 10.22 9.91
CA TYR A 518 3.04 9.08 9.02
C TYR A 518 2.18 9.43 7.81
N ALA A 519 1.11 10.21 7.98
CA ALA A 519 0.29 10.67 6.87
C ALA A 519 1.08 11.59 5.92
N ARG A 520 1.91 12.50 6.45
CA ARG A 520 2.83 13.32 5.67
C ARG A 520 3.84 12.46 4.90
N ALA A 521 4.46 11.50 5.58
CA ALA A 521 5.39 10.56 4.96
C ALA A 521 4.70 9.70 3.87
N SER A 522 3.44 9.31 4.08
CA SER A 522 2.62 8.62 3.09
C SER A 522 2.39 9.50 1.86
N ALA A 523 1.98 10.75 2.05
CA ALA A 523 1.81 11.71 0.96
C ALA A 523 3.12 11.94 0.19
N VAL A 524 4.24 12.12 0.89
CA VAL A 524 5.58 12.24 0.29
C VAL A 524 5.95 10.99 -0.49
N HIS A 525 5.75 9.80 0.06
CA HIS A 525 6.05 8.55 -0.64
C HIS A 525 5.18 8.38 -1.90
N LEU A 526 3.89 8.71 -1.81
CA LEU A 526 2.94 8.58 -2.90
C LEU A 526 3.12 9.64 -3.98
N LEU A 527 3.47 10.87 -3.61
CA LEU A 527 3.55 12.03 -4.51
C LEU A 527 4.99 12.45 -4.85
N GLY A 528 5.99 11.90 -4.14
CA GLY A 528 7.41 12.30 -4.13
C GLY A 528 8.22 11.98 -5.39
N GLY A 529 7.54 11.73 -6.50
CA GLY A 529 8.13 11.74 -7.85
C GLY A 529 7.47 12.75 -8.79
N THR A 530 6.53 13.57 -8.31
CA THR A 530 5.65 14.40 -9.15
C THR A 530 5.75 15.89 -8.82
N THR A 531 6.64 16.57 -9.51
CA THR A 531 6.77 18.06 -9.54
C THR A 531 5.67 18.78 -10.33
N GLY A 532 4.57 18.10 -10.66
CA GLY A 532 3.57 18.63 -11.61
C GLY A 532 4.08 18.78 -13.06
N ASP A 533 5.40 18.86 -13.29
CA ASP A 533 6.03 18.84 -14.60
C ASP A 533 6.40 17.40 -15.02
N PRO A 534 5.74 16.81 -16.03
CA PRO A 534 6.03 15.45 -16.49
C PRO A 534 7.49 15.23 -16.88
N LYS A 535 8.21 16.27 -17.32
CA LYS A 535 9.63 16.17 -17.69
C LYS A 535 10.51 16.04 -16.45
N VAL A 536 10.23 16.77 -15.38
CA VAL A 536 11.01 16.65 -14.14
C VAL A 536 10.72 15.30 -13.47
N ASN A 537 9.49 14.78 -13.56
CA ASN A 537 9.16 13.44 -13.04
C ASN A 537 9.92 12.34 -13.79
N LYS A 538 9.99 12.47 -15.11
CA LYS A 538 10.82 11.60 -15.96
C LYS A 538 12.30 11.68 -15.62
N LEU A 539 12.80 12.88 -15.26
CA LEU A 539 14.18 13.06 -14.81
C LEU A 539 14.39 12.45 -13.42
N ALA A 540 13.46 12.65 -12.50
CA ALA A 540 13.46 12.11 -11.13
C ALA A 540 13.50 10.58 -11.11
N GLU A 541 12.67 9.96 -11.96
CA GLU A 541 12.67 8.50 -12.19
C GLU A 541 14.02 8.06 -12.74
N ALA A 542 14.49 8.67 -13.83
CA ALA A 542 15.76 8.29 -14.44
C ALA A 542 16.96 8.48 -13.50
N VAL A 543 16.92 9.44 -12.56
CA VAL A 543 17.94 9.58 -11.51
C VAL A 543 17.82 8.45 -10.47
N ARG A 544 16.60 8.08 -10.05
CA ARG A 544 16.37 6.97 -9.12
C ARG A 544 16.79 5.61 -9.72
N THR A 545 16.43 5.34 -10.97
CA THR A 545 16.86 4.13 -11.70
C THR A 545 18.38 4.05 -11.86
N ALA A 546 19.06 5.21 -11.96
CA ALA A 546 20.52 5.24 -12.04
C ALA A 546 21.21 4.95 -10.70
N GLY A 547 20.47 4.90 -9.58
CA GLY A 547 20.99 4.56 -8.26
C GLY A 547 22.21 5.41 -7.84
N PRO A 548 23.22 4.81 -7.18
CA PRO A 548 24.36 5.55 -6.63
C PRO A 548 25.23 6.25 -7.68
N ASP A 549 25.19 5.79 -8.94
CA ASP A 549 25.92 6.39 -10.06
C ASP A 549 25.31 7.72 -10.53
N GLY A 550 24.00 7.90 -10.33
CA GLY A 550 23.26 9.08 -10.77
C GLY A 550 23.30 9.33 -12.28
N LEU A 551 22.87 10.53 -12.69
CA LEU A 551 22.83 10.96 -14.08
C LEU A 551 23.84 12.08 -14.36
N THR A 552 24.67 11.88 -15.38
CA THR A 552 25.55 12.91 -15.93
C THR A 552 24.78 13.91 -16.79
N ALA A 553 25.31 15.12 -16.95
CA ALA A 553 24.72 16.13 -17.84
C ALA A 553 24.52 15.62 -19.29
N ASP A 554 25.37 14.72 -19.78
CA ASP A 554 25.21 14.10 -21.11
C ASP A 554 24.03 13.10 -21.14
N ARG A 555 23.86 12.26 -20.10
CA ARG A 555 22.69 11.37 -20.00
C ARG A 555 21.39 12.17 -19.90
N ILE A 556 21.38 13.30 -19.17
CA ILE A 556 20.23 14.21 -19.09
C ILE A 556 19.93 14.84 -20.46
N ARG A 557 20.96 15.24 -21.23
CA ARG A 557 20.79 15.70 -22.62
C ARG A 557 20.19 14.63 -23.52
N ARG A 558 20.61 13.37 -23.37
CA ARG A 558 20.07 12.23 -24.15
C ARG A 558 18.65 11.85 -23.73
N LEU A 559 18.29 12.03 -22.45
CA LEU A 559 16.94 11.81 -21.95
C LEU A 559 15.94 12.82 -22.54
N PHE A 560 16.39 14.06 -22.78
CA PHE A 560 15.60 15.14 -23.35
C PHE A 560 16.19 15.66 -24.68
N LYS A 561 16.25 14.79 -25.70
CA LYS A 561 16.89 15.08 -27.01
C LYS A 561 16.38 16.37 -27.69
N ASN A 562 15.12 16.75 -27.46
CA ASN A 562 14.46 17.89 -28.10
C ASN A 562 14.35 19.13 -27.20
N THR A 563 15.18 19.25 -26.16
CA THR A 563 15.17 20.40 -25.23
C THR A 563 16.39 21.28 -25.38
N THR A 564 16.25 22.56 -25.05
CA THR A 564 17.39 23.49 -25.03
C THR A 564 18.23 23.29 -23.77
N ARG A 565 19.47 23.80 -23.76
CA ARG A 565 20.31 23.75 -22.54
C ARG A 565 19.69 24.50 -21.35
N PRO A 566 19.17 25.73 -21.50
CA PRO A 566 18.49 26.43 -20.41
C PRO A 566 17.28 25.67 -19.86
N GLU A 567 16.53 24.99 -20.73
CA GLU A 567 15.38 24.18 -20.33
C GLU A 567 15.82 22.98 -19.48
N ARG A 568 16.88 22.26 -19.86
CA ARG A 568 17.43 21.17 -19.04
C ARG A 568 18.00 21.66 -17.72
N ASP A 569 18.65 22.82 -17.71
CA ASP A 569 19.19 23.41 -16.48
C ASP A 569 18.05 23.79 -15.52
N ARG A 570 16.91 24.29 -16.04
CA ARG A 570 15.68 24.50 -15.26
C ARG A 570 15.11 23.18 -14.70
N LEU A 571 15.01 22.13 -15.52
CA LEU A 571 14.51 20.82 -15.07
C LEU A 571 15.39 20.23 -13.96
N VAL A 572 16.71 20.38 -14.07
CA VAL A 572 17.65 19.95 -13.03
C VAL A 572 17.53 20.81 -11.78
N ALA A 573 17.35 22.13 -11.89
CA ALA A 573 17.13 22.99 -10.73
C ALA A 573 15.85 22.60 -9.97
N GLN A 574 14.73 22.42 -10.69
CA GLN A 574 13.47 21.97 -10.11
C GLN A 574 13.57 20.57 -9.48
N LEU A 575 14.38 19.67 -10.05
CA LEU A 575 14.65 18.38 -9.43
C LEU A 575 15.46 18.51 -8.13
N LEU A 576 16.43 19.42 -8.08
CA LEU A 576 17.27 19.64 -6.89
C LEU A 576 16.51 20.35 -5.75
N ASP A 577 15.39 20.98 -6.05
CA ASP A 577 14.45 21.49 -5.03
C ASP A 577 13.64 20.37 -4.35
N LEU A 578 13.65 19.15 -4.91
CA LEU A 578 13.00 17.99 -4.30
C LEU A 578 13.88 17.35 -3.20
N PRO A 579 13.27 16.85 -2.11
CA PRO A 579 14.01 16.14 -1.06
C PRO A 579 14.76 14.92 -1.62
N GLY A 580 16.01 14.73 -1.16
CA GLY A 580 16.82 13.57 -1.52
C GLY A 580 17.62 13.71 -2.81
N TYR A 581 17.40 14.71 -3.65
CA TYR A 581 18.19 14.93 -4.87
C TYR A 581 19.39 15.84 -4.60
N THR A 582 20.59 15.42 -5.00
CA THR A 582 21.83 16.18 -4.80
C THR A 582 22.65 16.27 -6.09
N ARG A 583 23.39 17.37 -6.23
CA ARG A 583 24.33 17.59 -7.33
C ARG A 583 25.75 17.55 -6.79
N TYR A 584 26.61 16.74 -7.39
CA TYR A 584 28.03 16.70 -7.06
C TYR A 584 28.90 16.67 -8.32
N GLN A 585 30.15 17.11 -8.21
CA GLN A 585 31.12 17.03 -9.30
C GLN A 585 32.07 15.85 -9.08
N LYS A 586 32.14 14.96 -10.07
CA LYS A 586 33.10 13.86 -10.09
C LYS A 586 34.38 14.31 -10.81
N PRO A 587 35.56 14.25 -10.16
CA PRO A 587 36.83 14.49 -10.83
C PRO A 587 37.05 13.42 -11.89
N THR A 588 37.37 13.84 -13.10
CA THR A 588 37.84 12.98 -14.18
C THR A 588 39.22 13.48 -14.62
N GLY A 589 39.99 12.70 -15.38
CA GLY A 589 41.30 13.13 -15.90
C GLY A 589 41.27 14.35 -16.86
N GLY A 590 40.15 15.07 -16.93
CA GLY A 590 39.88 16.27 -17.71
C GLY A 590 38.89 17.19 -16.98
N ARG A 591 37.94 17.82 -17.70
CA ARG A 591 36.94 18.72 -17.09
C ARG A 591 35.99 17.94 -16.15
N PRO A 592 35.76 18.41 -14.90
CA PRO A 592 34.90 17.70 -13.95
C PRO A 592 33.49 17.50 -14.52
N THR A 593 32.91 16.33 -14.26
CA THR A 593 31.57 15.98 -14.73
C THR A 593 30.55 16.19 -13.62
N THR A 594 29.50 16.96 -13.92
CA THR A 594 28.37 17.17 -13.01
C THR A 594 27.44 15.97 -13.03
N ILE A 595 27.16 15.42 -11.86
CA ILE A 595 26.25 14.28 -11.65
C ILE A 595 25.11 14.73 -10.73
N VAL A 596 23.89 14.36 -11.09
CA VAL A 596 22.70 14.47 -10.24
C VAL A 596 22.36 13.09 -9.73
N LYS A 597 22.27 12.91 -8.41
CA LYS A 597 21.94 11.61 -7.78
C LYS A 597 20.80 11.77 -6.78
N TYR A 598 20.13 10.66 -6.48
CA TYR A 598 19.24 10.55 -5.34
C TYR A 598 20.03 9.95 -4.17
N ALA A 599 19.90 10.54 -2.99
CA ALA A 599 20.58 10.17 -1.75
C ALA A 599 19.57 9.82 -0.64
N GLY A 600 18.37 9.41 -1.03
CA GLY A 600 17.31 9.00 -0.13
C GLY A 600 17.14 7.50 -0.10
#